data_AF-A0A212CCB3-F1
#
_entry.id   AF-A0A212CCB3-F1
#
_cell.length_a   1.000
_cell.length_b   1.000
_cell.length_c   1.000
_cell.angle_alpha   90.00
_cell.angle_beta   90.00
_cell.angle_gamma   90.00
#
_symmetry.space_group_name_H-M   'P 1'
#
loop_
_entity.id
_entity.type
_entity.pdbx_description
1 polymer ?
#
loop_
_entity_poly.entity_id
_entity_poly.type
_entity_poly.pdbx_seq_one_letter_code
_entity_poly.pdbx_strand_id
1 'polypeptide(L)'
;MKEDQVVLEEPGFQDEDESLFQDIDLLQKHGINVADIKKLKSVGICTIKGIQMTTRRALCNVKGLSEAKVDKIKEAANKLIEPGFLTAFEYSEKRKMVFHITTGSQEFDKLLGGGIESMAITEAFGDRLRDIADRFNVDHNAVLDNVLYAREHQMELLDYVAAKFHEEAGIFKLLIIDSIMALFRVDFSGRGELAERQQKLAQMLSRLQKISE
;
A
#
# COMPACT_ATOMS: atom_id res chain seq x y z
N MET A 1 14.96 -37.21 41.37
CA MET A 1 15.31 -37.19 39.93
C MET A 1 14.57 -36.01 39.34
N LYS A 2 15.30 -34.92 39.09
CA LYS A 2 14.79 -33.74 38.40
C LYS A 2 14.97 -34.03 36.91
N GLU A 3 13.88 -34.10 36.16
CA GLU A 3 13.95 -34.18 34.70
C GLU A 3 14.12 -32.78 34.15
N ASP A 4 15.06 -32.67 33.21
CA ASP A 4 15.65 -31.46 32.68
C ASP A 4 14.63 -30.59 31.93
N GLN A 5 14.45 -29.35 32.41
CA GLN A 5 13.94 -28.27 31.58
C GLN A 5 15.05 -27.87 30.61
N VAL A 6 15.01 -28.42 29.40
CA VAL A 6 15.78 -27.90 28.27
C VAL A 6 15.16 -26.54 27.92
N VAL A 7 15.80 -25.47 28.36
CA VAL A 7 15.59 -24.13 27.81
C VAL A 7 16.04 -24.23 26.35
N LEU A 8 15.08 -24.40 25.45
CA LEU A 8 15.34 -24.19 24.03
C LEU A 8 15.63 -22.70 23.88
N GLU A 9 16.91 -22.36 23.77
CA GLU A 9 17.36 -21.06 23.33
C GLU A 9 16.59 -20.71 22.05
N GLU A 10 15.78 -19.65 22.09
CA GLU A 10 15.22 -19.11 20.87
C GLU A 10 16.39 -18.72 19.96
N PRO A 11 16.48 -19.27 18.73
CA PRO A 11 17.46 -18.77 17.79
C PRO A 11 17.09 -17.32 17.54
N GLY A 12 17.93 -16.41 18.03
CA GLY A 12 17.84 -14.99 17.73
C GLY A 12 17.89 -14.84 16.21
N PHE A 13 16.73 -14.64 15.60
CA PHE A 13 16.65 -14.32 14.19
C PHE A 13 17.16 -12.90 14.02
N GLN A 14 18.18 -12.77 13.18
CA GLN A 14 18.67 -11.50 12.69
C GLN A 14 17.49 -10.77 12.06
N ASP A 15 17.28 -9.52 12.51
CA ASP A 15 16.50 -8.53 11.79
C ASP A 15 17.12 -8.35 10.40
N GLU A 16 16.82 -9.26 9.46
CA GLU A 16 16.87 -8.88 8.06
C GLU A 16 15.72 -7.91 7.90
N ASP A 17 16.07 -6.63 7.87
CA ASP A 17 15.29 -5.53 7.32
C ASP A 17 14.69 -5.95 5.96
N GLU A 18 13.62 -6.76 5.96
CA GLU A 18 12.69 -6.84 4.85
C GLU A 18 12.02 -5.47 4.82
N SER A 19 12.70 -4.51 4.20
CA SER A 19 12.16 -3.19 3.93
C SER A 19 10.77 -3.40 3.34
N LEU A 20 9.74 -3.00 4.08
CA LEU A 20 8.33 -3.00 3.67
C LEU A 20 8.14 -2.54 2.22
N PHE A 21 9.03 -1.65 1.78
CA PHE A 21 9.13 -1.12 0.43
C PHE A 21 10.51 -1.39 -0.17
N GLN A 22 10.62 -2.43 -1.00
CA GLN A 22 11.80 -2.66 -1.84
C GLN A 22 11.70 -1.84 -3.14
N ASP A 23 12.65 -0.94 -3.37
CA ASP A 23 12.73 -0.12 -4.60
C ASP A 23 13.05 -0.98 -5.83
N ILE A 24 12.46 -0.64 -6.98
CA ILE A 24 12.75 -1.29 -8.26
C ILE A 24 14.19 -1.13 -8.74
N ASP A 25 14.94 -0.18 -8.20
CA ASP A 25 16.36 0.02 -8.53
C ASP A 25 17.21 -1.21 -8.14
N LEU A 26 16.73 -2.04 -7.19
CA LEU A 26 17.37 -3.33 -6.86
C LEU A 26 17.45 -4.28 -8.07
N LEU A 27 16.54 -4.16 -9.04
CA LEU A 27 16.57 -4.96 -10.27
C LEU A 27 17.81 -4.72 -11.12
N GLN A 28 18.48 -3.58 -10.95
CA GLN A 28 19.73 -3.30 -11.66
C GLN A 28 20.81 -4.32 -11.31
N LYS A 29 20.87 -4.76 -10.05
CA LYS A 29 21.80 -5.82 -9.59
C LYS A 29 21.50 -7.18 -10.23
N HIS A 30 20.27 -7.37 -10.71
CA HIS A 30 19.80 -8.57 -11.40
C HIS A 30 19.79 -8.44 -12.93
N GLY A 31 20.52 -7.46 -13.48
CA GLY A 31 20.74 -7.34 -14.93
C GLY A 31 19.65 -6.61 -15.70
N ILE A 32 18.75 -5.89 -15.02
CA ILE A 32 17.77 -5.01 -15.69
C ILE A 32 18.40 -3.64 -15.97
N ASN A 33 18.21 -3.15 -17.20
CA ASN A 33 18.76 -1.86 -17.63
C ASN A 33 18.02 -0.70 -16.96
N VAL A 34 18.77 0.30 -16.47
CA VAL A 34 18.27 1.57 -15.90
C VAL A 34 17.24 2.26 -16.82
N ALA A 35 17.41 2.18 -18.14
CA ALA A 35 16.45 2.75 -19.08
C ALA A 35 15.07 2.08 -19.01
N ASP A 36 15.03 0.77 -18.78
CA ASP A 36 13.78 0.02 -18.63
C ASP A 36 13.17 0.24 -17.23
N ILE A 37 14.01 0.40 -16.19
CA ILE A 37 13.59 0.80 -14.83
C ILE A 37 12.91 2.18 -14.86
N LYS A 38 13.49 3.17 -15.54
CA LYS A 38 12.89 4.50 -15.70
C LYS A 38 11.52 4.47 -16.38
N LYS A 39 11.30 3.56 -17.34
CA LYS A 39 9.98 3.38 -17.97
C LYS A 39 8.97 2.84 -16.97
N LEU A 40 9.36 1.91 -16.10
CA LEU A 40 8.48 1.41 -15.04
C LEU A 40 8.09 2.53 -14.06
N LYS A 41 9.07 3.35 -13.61
CA LYS A 41 8.80 4.54 -12.77
C LYS A 41 7.84 5.52 -13.45
N SER A 42 7.96 5.72 -14.78
CA SER A 42 7.08 6.63 -15.53
C SER A 42 5.61 6.19 -15.60
N VAL A 43 5.31 4.92 -15.32
CA VAL A 43 3.95 4.37 -15.27
C VAL A 43 3.51 4.14 -13.81
N GLY A 44 4.25 4.69 -12.84
CA GLY A 44 3.94 4.62 -11.41
C GLY A 44 4.40 3.33 -10.71
N ILE A 45 5.11 2.44 -11.39
CA ILE A 45 5.62 1.19 -10.78
C ILE A 45 6.97 1.49 -10.15
N CYS A 46 6.98 1.68 -8.82
CA CYS A 46 8.18 2.10 -8.08
C CYS A 46 8.73 1.04 -7.10
N THR A 47 8.00 -0.06 -6.86
CA THR A 47 8.44 -1.13 -5.95
C THR A 47 8.49 -2.51 -6.62
N ILE A 48 9.31 -3.43 -6.08
CA ILE A 48 9.41 -4.83 -6.56
C ILE A 48 8.05 -5.53 -6.45
N LYS A 49 7.32 -5.30 -5.35
CA LYS A 49 5.95 -5.81 -5.14
C LYS A 49 4.97 -5.25 -6.17
N GLY A 50 5.10 -3.98 -6.53
CA GLY A 50 4.32 -3.35 -7.61
C GLY A 50 4.49 -4.07 -8.96
N ILE A 51 5.70 -4.59 -9.24
CA ILE A 51 5.93 -5.43 -10.42
C ILE A 51 5.20 -6.77 -10.29
N GLN A 52 5.23 -7.44 -9.14
CA GLN A 52 4.51 -8.69 -8.91
C GLN A 52 2.99 -8.52 -9.10
N MET A 53 2.42 -7.45 -8.55
CA MET A 53 0.99 -7.10 -8.62
C MET A 53 0.52 -6.63 -10.00
N THR A 54 1.45 -6.34 -10.92
CA THR A 54 1.13 -5.91 -12.28
C THR A 54 1.13 -7.10 -13.24
N THR A 55 0.09 -7.24 -14.04
CA THR A 55 -0.02 -8.36 -15.00
C THR A 55 1.01 -8.22 -16.12
N ARG A 56 1.44 -9.35 -16.71
CA ARG A 56 2.36 -9.32 -17.87
C ARG A 56 1.81 -8.46 -19.01
N ARG A 57 0.50 -8.58 -19.29
CA ARG A 57 -0.19 -7.76 -20.30
C ARG A 57 -0.05 -6.27 -20.04
N ALA A 58 -0.23 -5.81 -18.79
CA ALA A 58 -0.09 -4.41 -18.45
C ALA A 58 1.36 -3.91 -18.61
N LEU A 59 2.36 -4.74 -18.27
CA LEU A 59 3.78 -4.42 -18.49
C LEU A 59 4.15 -4.35 -19.98
N CYS A 60 3.58 -5.22 -20.82
CA CYS A 60 3.79 -5.17 -22.27
C CYS A 60 3.17 -3.93 -22.93
N ASN A 61 2.16 -3.32 -22.32
CA ASN A 61 1.57 -2.07 -22.82
C ASN A 61 2.46 -0.84 -22.56
N VAL A 62 3.50 -0.97 -21.74
CA VAL A 62 4.45 0.11 -21.49
C VAL A 62 5.32 0.32 -22.73
N LYS A 63 5.30 1.55 -23.26
CA LYS A 63 6.03 1.89 -24.48
C LYS A 63 7.52 1.54 -24.36
N GLY A 64 8.00 0.70 -25.29
CA GLY A 64 9.41 0.32 -25.36
C GLY A 64 9.82 -0.83 -24.43
N LEU A 65 8.87 -1.57 -23.84
CA LEU A 65 9.10 -2.88 -23.24
C LEU A 65 8.55 -3.98 -24.18
N SER A 66 9.40 -4.95 -24.54
CA SER A 66 8.99 -6.15 -25.28
C SER A 66 8.66 -7.28 -24.32
N GLU A 67 7.93 -8.30 -24.78
CA GLU A 67 7.60 -9.49 -23.98
C GLU A 67 8.84 -10.13 -23.35
N ALA A 68 9.91 -10.33 -24.14
CA ALA A 68 11.17 -10.87 -23.66
C ALA A 68 11.83 -10.02 -22.55
N LYS A 69 11.63 -8.70 -22.55
CA LYS A 69 12.10 -7.84 -21.46
C LYS A 69 11.22 -7.97 -20.23
N VAL A 70 9.90 -8.03 -20.41
CA VAL A 70 8.93 -8.21 -19.33
C VAL A 70 9.19 -9.53 -18.59
N ASP A 71 9.52 -10.59 -19.31
CA ASP A 71 9.85 -11.89 -18.72
C ASP A 71 11.11 -11.81 -17.84
N LYS A 72 12.17 -11.15 -18.34
CA LYS A 72 13.39 -10.91 -17.55
C LYS A 72 13.13 -10.09 -16.29
N ILE A 73 12.29 -9.04 -16.40
CA ILE A 73 11.91 -8.20 -15.26
C ILE A 73 11.16 -9.03 -14.21
N LYS A 74 10.18 -9.84 -14.64
CA LYS A 74 9.42 -10.73 -13.74
C LYS A 74 10.30 -11.80 -13.09
N GLU A 75 11.23 -12.38 -13.84
CA GLU A 75 12.17 -13.36 -13.31
C GLU A 75 13.12 -12.75 -12.27
N ALA A 76 13.62 -11.53 -12.53
CA ALA A 76 14.45 -10.79 -11.58
C ALA A 76 13.66 -10.42 -10.31
N ALA A 77 12.41 -9.98 -10.43
CA ALA A 77 11.55 -9.68 -9.29
C ALA A 77 11.25 -10.92 -8.43
N ASN A 78 11.04 -12.08 -9.05
CA ASN A 78 10.79 -13.34 -8.33
C ASN A 78 12.02 -13.88 -7.57
N LYS A 79 13.23 -13.43 -7.91
CA LYS A 79 14.46 -13.74 -7.17
C LYS A 79 14.62 -12.87 -5.92
N LEU A 80 13.99 -11.71 -5.90
CA LEU A 80 14.01 -10.77 -4.77
C LEU A 80 12.89 -11.05 -3.78
N ILE A 81 11.72 -11.45 -4.28
CA ILE A 81 10.57 -11.86 -3.48
C ILE A 81 10.16 -13.23 -3.95
N GLU A 82 10.51 -14.26 -3.20
CA GLU A 82 10.21 -15.65 -3.55
C GLU A 82 8.71 -15.93 -3.41
N PRO A 83 7.99 -16.26 -4.51
CA PRO A 83 6.59 -16.64 -4.44
C PRO A 83 6.49 -18.08 -3.92
N GLY A 84 6.28 -18.24 -2.61
CA GLY A 84 6.15 -19.53 -1.94
C GLY A 84 4.83 -19.68 -1.18
N PHE A 85 4.59 -20.88 -0.67
CA PHE A 85 3.56 -21.11 0.35
C PHE A 85 4.17 -20.79 1.71
N LEU A 86 3.48 -19.96 2.49
CA LEU A 86 3.80 -19.69 3.89
C LEU A 86 2.88 -20.52 4.78
N THR A 87 3.41 -21.03 5.88
CA THR A 87 2.61 -21.63 6.94
C THR A 87 1.77 -20.58 7.65
N ALA A 88 0.68 -21.00 8.29
CA ALA A 88 -0.16 -20.08 9.09
C ALA A 88 0.63 -19.41 10.23
N PHE A 89 1.63 -20.09 10.77
CA PHE A 89 2.51 -19.55 11.81
C PHE A 89 3.38 -18.41 11.26
N GLU A 90 4.09 -18.63 10.16
CA GLU A 90 4.90 -17.59 9.50
C GLU A 90 4.04 -16.38 9.07
N TYR A 91 2.83 -16.63 8.57
CA TYR A 91 1.91 -15.55 8.22
C TYR A 91 1.41 -14.76 9.43
N SER A 92 1.18 -15.44 10.56
CA SER A 92 0.83 -14.78 11.84
C SER A 92 1.95 -13.87 12.33
N GLU A 93 3.20 -14.31 12.23
CA GLU A 93 4.36 -13.50 12.57
C GLU A 93 4.47 -12.28 11.64
N LYS A 94 4.28 -12.48 10.34
CA LYS A 94 4.26 -11.38 9.37
C LYS A 94 3.18 -10.35 9.70
N ARG A 95 1.99 -10.79 10.11
CA ARG A 95 0.87 -9.90 10.50
C ARG A 95 1.17 -9.03 11.74
N LYS A 96 2.22 -9.30 12.52
CA LYS A 96 2.64 -8.42 13.63
C LYS A 96 3.06 -7.03 13.16
N MET A 97 3.44 -6.87 11.89
CA MET A 97 3.75 -5.58 11.28
C MET A 97 2.52 -4.68 11.05
N VAL A 98 1.32 -5.25 11.14
CA VAL A 98 0.06 -4.51 11.01
C VAL A 98 -0.14 -3.65 12.27
N PHE A 99 -0.16 -2.34 12.09
CA PHE A 99 -0.46 -1.40 13.16
C PHE A 99 -1.94 -1.00 13.14
N HIS A 100 -2.44 -0.57 14.29
CA HIS A 100 -3.82 -0.11 14.46
C HIS A 100 -3.83 1.36 14.85
N ILE A 101 -4.65 2.16 14.15
CA ILE A 101 -4.87 3.58 14.46
C ILE A 101 -6.10 3.68 15.35
N THR A 102 -5.94 4.17 16.58
CA THR A 102 -7.07 4.41 17.50
C THR A 102 -8.08 5.37 16.89
N THR A 103 -9.36 5.08 17.11
CA THR A 103 -10.48 5.96 16.74
C THR A 103 -10.72 7.08 17.76
N GLY A 104 -10.00 7.05 18.90
CA GLY A 104 -10.20 7.94 20.04
C GLY A 104 -11.36 7.52 20.95
N SER A 105 -11.97 6.35 20.73
CA SER A 105 -13.01 5.76 21.57
C SER A 105 -12.63 4.33 21.96
N GLN A 106 -12.45 4.06 23.25
CA GLN A 106 -11.99 2.74 23.74
C GLN A 106 -12.97 1.61 23.40
N GLU A 107 -14.27 1.86 23.52
CA GLU A 107 -15.30 0.86 23.19
C GLU A 107 -15.36 0.59 21.68
N PHE A 108 -15.12 1.60 20.86
CA PHE A 108 -15.13 1.43 19.41
C PHE A 108 -13.85 0.75 18.91
N ASP A 109 -12.68 1.09 19.49
CA ASP A 109 -11.43 0.39 19.24
C ASP A 109 -11.54 -1.09 19.62
N LYS A 110 -12.18 -1.39 20.75
CA LYS A 110 -12.44 -2.78 21.17
C LYS A 110 -13.35 -3.52 20.18
N LEU A 111 -14.37 -2.84 19.63
CA LEU A 111 -15.24 -3.41 18.60
C LEU A 111 -14.47 -3.71 17.30
N LEU A 112 -13.52 -2.85 16.92
CA LEU A 112 -12.68 -3.01 15.73
C LEU A 112 -11.46 -3.89 15.97
N GLY A 113 -11.24 -4.41 17.18
CA GLY A 113 -10.10 -5.27 17.50
C GLY A 113 -8.76 -4.54 17.69
N GLY A 114 -8.79 -3.23 17.98
CA GLY A 114 -7.60 -2.42 18.26
C GLY A 114 -7.61 -1.03 17.62
N GLY A 115 -8.54 -0.78 16.69
CA GLY A 115 -8.65 0.47 15.93
C GLY A 115 -8.76 0.22 14.43
N ILE A 116 -8.49 1.24 13.61
CA ILE A 116 -8.45 1.12 12.15
C ILE A 116 -7.17 0.37 11.75
N GLU A 117 -7.33 -0.75 11.05
CA GLU A 117 -6.24 -1.64 10.64
C GLU A 117 -5.44 -1.05 9.46
N SER A 118 -4.11 -1.04 9.57
CA SER A 118 -3.23 -0.76 8.42
C SER A 118 -3.32 -1.88 7.38
N MET A 119 -3.01 -1.60 6.11
CA MET A 119 -3.17 -2.57 5.01
C MET A 119 -4.62 -3.01 4.73
N ALA A 120 -5.60 -2.20 5.14
CA ALA A 120 -7.02 -2.39 4.89
C ALA A 120 -7.69 -1.07 4.43
N ILE A 121 -8.84 -1.18 3.77
CA ILE A 121 -9.67 -0.03 3.38
C ILE A 121 -10.82 0.11 4.39
N THR A 122 -10.94 1.27 5.04
CA THR A 122 -12.02 1.59 5.98
C THR A 122 -12.77 2.85 5.52
N GLU A 123 -14.11 2.81 5.51
CA GLU A 123 -14.98 3.92 5.07
C GLU A 123 -15.59 4.64 6.30
N ALA A 124 -15.41 5.96 6.41
CA ALA A 124 -15.94 6.80 7.49
C ALA A 124 -16.15 8.27 7.04
N PHE A 125 -16.98 9.03 7.75
CA PHE A 125 -17.30 10.46 7.47
C PHE A 125 -17.30 11.27 8.78
N GLY A 126 -16.67 12.46 8.80
CA GLY A 126 -16.62 13.33 9.98
C GLY A 126 -15.73 14.57 9.81
N ASP A 127 -15.91 15.57 10.68
CA ASP A 127 -15.38 16.95 10.52
C ASP A 127 -14.41 17.41 11.64
N ARG A 128 -13.47 18.29 11.24
CA ARG A 128 -12.62 19.24 12.00
C ARG A 128 -11.42 18.71 12.83
N LEU A 129 -10.22 18.88 12.27
CA LEU A 129 -8.93 18.53 12.89
C LEU A 129 -8.54 19.39 14.11
N ARG A 130 -8.95 20.66 14.18
CA ARG A 130 -8.52 21.58 15.26
C ARG A 130 -9.12 21.22 16.62
N ASP A 131 -10.42 20.97 16.65
CA ASP A 131 -11.13 20.58 17.87
C ASP A 131 -10.64 19.21 18.38
N ILE A 132 -10.20 18.34 17.46
CA ILE A 132 -9.58 17.05 17.79
C ILE A 132 -8.17 17.24 18.37
N ALA A 133 -7.37 18.14 17.79
CA ALA A 133 -6.02 18.45 18.30
C ALA A 133 -6.04 18.94 19.75
N ASP A 134 -7.02 19.79 20.10
CA ASP A 134 -7.23 20.25 21.48
C ASP A 134 -7.49 19.09 22.44
N ARG A 135 -8.32 18.12 22.04
CA ARG A 135 -8.62 16.93 22.86
C ARG A 135 -7.38 16.11 23.19
N PHE A 136 -6.42 16.04 22.26
CA PHE A 136 -5.18 15.27 22.43
C PHE A 136 -4.01 16.11 22.94
N ASN A 137 -4.22 17.40 23.24
CA ASN A 137 -3.19 18.33 23.73
C ASN A 137 -1.95 18.38 22.80
N VAL A 138 -2.20 18.45 21.49
CA VAL A 138 -1.15 18.53 20.45
C VAL A 138 -1.19 19.89 19.75
N ASP A 139 -0.03 20.36 19.31
CA ASP A 139 0.08 21.65 18.62
C ASP A 139 -0.67 21.64 17.28
N HIS A 140 -1.48 22.67 17.05
CA HIS A 140 -2.34 22.75 15.87
C HIS A 140 -1.55 22.87 14.57
N ASN A 141 -0.45 23.63 14.57
CA ASN A 141 0.35 23.84 13.36
C ASN A 141 1.08 22.54 13.00
N ALA A 142 1.64 21.85 13.99
CA ALA A 142 2.25 20.54 13.80
C ALA A 142 1.26 19.51 13.23
N VAL A 143 -0.01 19.52 13.67
CA VAL A 143 -1.03 18.62 13.11
C VAL A 143 -1.34 18.98 11.64
N LEU A 144 -1.51 20.26 11.34
CA LEU A 144 -1.87 20.71 9.99
C LEU A 144 -0.72 20.53 8.97
N ASP A 145 0.53 20.68 9.40
CA ASP A 145 1.71 20.48 8.55
C ASP A 145 1.88 19.00 8.14
N ASN A 146 1.39 18.07 8.95
CA ASN A 146 1.46 16.64 8.68
C ASN A 146 0.27 16.10 7.86
N VAL A 147 -0.66 16.96 7.41
CA VAL A 147 -1.82 16.56 6.60
C VAL A 147 -1.71 17.15 5.20
N LEU A 148 -1.45 16.29 4.22
CA LEU A 148 -1.52 16.69 2.81
C LEU A 148 -2.97 16.63 2.32
N TYR A 149 -3.44 17.74 1.74
CA TYR A 149 -4.78 17.86 1.17
C TYR A 149 -4.71 18.06 -0.34
N ALA A 150 -5.53 17.31 -1.08
CA ALA A 150 -5.71 17.48 -2.52
C ALA A 150 -7.19 17.31 -2.89
N ARG A 151 -7.64 18.14 -3.84
CA ARG A 151 -9.01 18.13 -4.37
C ARG A 151 -8.92 18.16 -5.90
N GLU A 152 -9.67 17.26 -6.55
CA GLU A 152 -9.82 17.04 -8.02
C GLU A 152 -9.24 15.71 -8.58
N HIS A 153 -9.79 15.28 -9.72
CA HIS A 153 -9.47 14.11 -10.56
C HIS A 153 -8.85 12.90 -9.82
N GLN A 154 -9.70 12.23 -9.02
CA GLN A 154 -9.31 11.14 -8.11
C GLN A 154 -8.42 10.05 -8.73
N MET A 155 -8.62 9.69 -10.00
CA MET A 155 -7.88 8.58 -10.63
C MET A 155 -6.42 8.92 -10.95
N GLU A 156 -6.15 10.14 -11.41
CA GLU A 156 -4.78 10.59 -11.71
C GLU A 156 -4.01 10.93 -10.43
N LEU A 157 -4.73 11.41 -9.41
CA LEU A 157 -4.15 11.74 -8.11
C LEU A 157 -3.51 10.53 -7.42
N LEU A 158 -4.04 9.32 -7.62
CA LEU A 158 -3.47 8.10 -7.04
C LEU A 158 -2.04 7.83 -7.51
N ASP A 159 -1.68 8.22 -8.72
CA ASP A 159 -0.33 8.05 -9.24
C ASP A 159 0.65 8.99 -8.51
N TYR A 160 0.21 10.22 -8.19
CA TYR A 160 0.97 11.17 -7.35
C TYR A 160 1.08 10.69 -5.90
N VAL A 161 0.01 10.13 -5.33
CA VAL A 161 0.02 9.56 -3.97
C VAL A 161 1.00 8.40 -3.89
N ALA A 162 0.99 7.49 -4.87
CA ALA A 162 1.92 6.37 -4.92
C ALA A 162 3.38 6.85 -5.04
N ALA A 163 3.65 7.88 -5.85
CA ALA A 163 4.98 8.48 -5.94
C ALA A 163 5.41 9.11 -4.62
N LYS A 164 4.52 9.84 -3.94
CA LYS A 164 4.82 10.46 -2.64
C LYS A 164 5.08 9.46 -1.53
N PHE A 165 4.29 8.40 -1.44
CA PHE A 165 4.50 7.32 -0.46
C PHE A 165 5.83 6.60 -0.70
N HIS A 166 6.28 6.55 -1.95
CA HIS A 166 7.56 5.96 -2.31
C HIS A 166 8.75 6.90 -2.00
N GLU A 167 8.67 8.19 -2.34
CA GLU A 167 9.72 9.20 -2.04
C GLU A 167 9.99 9.33 -0.54
N GLU A 168 8.93 9.29 0.26
CA GLU A 168 8.95 9.52 1.71
C GLU A 168 8.57 8.22 2.46
N ALA A 169 9.32 7.16 2.17
CA ALA A 169 9.04 5.81 2.65
C ALA A 169 8.90 5.77 4.19
N GLY A 170 7.77 5.25 4.65
CA GLY A 170 7.49 5.07 6.08
C GLY A 170 7.00 6.31 6.83
N ILE A 171 6.91 7.48 6.18
CA ILE A 171 6.39 8.71 6.80
C ILE A 171 4.87 8.71 6.77
N PHE A 172 4.26 8.40 5.62
CA PHE A 172 2.81 8.33 5.49
C PHE A 172 2.23 7.05 6.11
N LYS A 173 1.13 7.19 6.86
CA LYS A 173 0.46 6.08 7.58
C LYS A 173 -1.00 5.87 7.24
N LEU A 174 -1.66 6.88 6.66
CA LEU A 174 -3.09 6.86 6.37
C LEU A 174 -3.39 7.65 5.09
N LEU A 175 -4.24 7.08 4.23
CA LEU A 175 -4.83 7.76 3.07
C LEU A 175 -6.34 7.84 3.28
N ILE A 176 -6.90 9.05 3.22
CA ILE A 176 -8.34 9.28 3.35
C ILE A 176 -8.90 9.76 2.01
N ILE A 177 -10.02 9.18 1.59
CA ILE A 177 -10.75 9.59 0.39
C ILE A 177 -12.18 9.92 0.77
N ASP A 178 -12.50 11.21 0.82
CA ASP A 178 -13.86 11.71 1.05
C ASP A 178 -14.41 12.39 -0.22
N SER A 179 -15.23 11.72 -1.03
CA SER A 179 -15.60 10.30 -0.97
C SER A 179 -15.40 9.66 -2.34
N ILE A 180 -15.21 8.33 -2.37
CA ILE A 180 -15.07 7.60 -3.63
C ILE A 180 -16.35 7.75 -4.46
N MET A 181 -17.52 7.65 -3.84
CA MET A 181 -18.79 7.58 -4.59
C MET A 181 -19.33 8.92 -5.09
N ALA A 182 -18.93 10.05 -4.51
CA ALA A 182 -19.52 11.35 -4.86
C ALA A 182 -19.32 11.70 -6.34
N LEU A 183 -18.09 11.61 -6.85
CA LEU A 183 -17.78 11.95 -8.25
C LEU A 183 -18.40 10.92 -9.21
N PHE A 184 -18.29 9.62 -8.90
CA PHE A 184 -18.90 8.58 -9.75
C PHE A 184 -20.43 8.66 -9.86
N ARG A 185 -21.13 9.27 -8.88
CA ARG A 185 -22.59 9.48 -8.97
C ARG A 185 -22.97 10.66 -9.86
N VAL A 186 -22.11 11.68 -9.93
CA VAL A 186 -22.32 12.84 -10.78
C VAL A 186 -22.01 12.50 -12.23
N ASP A 187 -20.89 11.85 -12.48
CA ASP A 187 -20.41 11.54 -13.84
C ASP A 187 -21.20 10.42 -14.52
N PHE A 188 -21.78 9.49 -13.73
CA PHE A 188 -22.52 8.33 -14.24
C PHE A 188 -23.90 8.26 -13.57
N SER A 189 -24.83 9.04 -14.10
CA SER A 189 -26.18 9.21 -13.56
C SER A 189 -27.21 8.28 -14.23
N GLY A 190 -26.95 7.83 -15.46
CA GLY A 190 -27.86 7.01 -16.26
C GLY A 190 -27.78 5.51 -15.96
N ARG A 191 -28.90 4.79 -16.11
CA ARG A 191 -28.91 3.31 -16.01
C ARG A 191 -28.05 2.62 -17.06
N GLY A 192 -27.88 3.25 -18.24
CA GLY A 192 -27.03 2.74 -19.33
C GLY A 192 -25.53 2.79 -19.03
N GLU A 193 -25.11 3.62 -18.06
CA GLU A 193 -23.71 3.88 -17.73
C GLU A 193 -23.24 3.06 -16.51
N LEU A 194 -24.12 2.25 -15.93
CA LEU A 194 -23.84 1.47 -14.73
C LEU A 194 -22.64 0.54 -14.91
N ALA A 195 -22.53 -0.12 -16.07
CA ALA A 195 -21.45 -1.04 -16.34
C ALA A 195 -20.09 -0.32 -16.40
N GLU A 196 -20.02 0.84 -17.06
CA GLU A 196 -18.80 1.64 -17.16
C GLU A 196 -18.37 2.17 -15.79
N ARG A 197 -19.33 2.67 -15.00
CA ARG A 197 -19.09 3.10 -13.62
C ARG A 197 -18.49 1.99 -12.77
N GLN A 198 -19.09 0.79 -12.82
CA GLN A 198 -18.61 -0.35 -12.02
C GLN A 198 -17.20 -0.79 -12.44
N GLN A 199 -16.89 -0.76 -13.74
CA GLN A 199 -15.53 -1.08 -14.21
C GLN A 199 -14.50 -0.07 -13.71
N LYS A 200 -14.78 1.24 -13.82
CA LYS A 200 -13.86 2.28 -13.35
C LYS A 200 -13.70 2.28 -11.83
N LEU A 201 -14.78 2.06 -11.09
CA LEU A 201 -14.73 1.95 -9.63
C LEU A 201 -13.94 0.71 -9.19
N ALA A 202 -14.12 -0.44 -9.85
CA ALA A 202 -13.32 -1.64 -9.58
C ALA A 202 -11.82 -1.40 -9.84
N GLN A 203 -11.48 -0.64 -10.88
CA GLN A 203 -10.08 -0.25 -11.13
C GLN A 203 -9.53 0.64 -10.01
N MET A 204 -10.32 1.60 -9.52
CA MET A 204 -9.92 2.47 -8.42
C MET A 204 -9.68 1.68 -7.13
N LEU A 205 -10.64 0.84 -6.73
CA LEU A 205 -10.52 0.02 -5.52
C LEU A 205 -9.34 -0.95 -5.60
N SER A 206 -9.12 -1.58 -6.77
CA SER A 206 -7.96 -2.44 -6.97
C SER A 206 -6.63 -1.68 -6.88
N ARG A 207 -6.57 -0.43 -7.35
CA ARG A 207 -5.38 0.43 -7.18
C ARG A 207 -5.15 0.78 -5.71
N LEU A 208 -6.20 1.15 -4.97
CA LEU A 208 -6.09 1.48 -3.56
C LEU A 208 -5.59 0.31 -2.72
N GLN A 209 -6.11 -0.89 -2.97
CA GLN A 209 -5.64 -2.11 -2.29
C GLN A 209 -4.14 -2.34 -2.55
N LYS A 210 -3.67 -2.14 -3.79
CA LYS A 210 -2.25 -2.28 -4.15
C LYS A 210 -1.36 -1.22 -3.51
N ILE A 211 -1.87 -0.03 -3.22
CA ILE A 211 -1.13 1.02 -2.50
C ILE A 211 -1.04 0.67 -1.01
N SER A 212 -2.02 -0.05 -0.46
CA SER A 212 -2.06 -0.41 0.96
C SER A 212 -1.18 -1.61 1.34
N GLU A 213 -0.76 -2.43 0.36
CA GLU A 213 0.02 -3.67 0.55
C GLU A 213 1.53 -3.51 0.32
#